data_AF-A0A6S7G9N3-F1
#
_entry.id   AF-A0A6S7G9N3-F1
#
_cell.length_a   1.000
_cell.length_b   1.000
_cell.length_c   1.000
_cell.angle_alpha   90.00
_cell.angle_beta   90.00
_cell.angle_gamma   90.00
#
_symmetry.space_group_name_H-M   'P 1'
#
loop_
_entity.id
_entity.type
_entity.pdbx_description
1 polymer ?
#
loop_
_entity_poly.entity_id
_entity_poly.type
_entity_poly.pdbx_seq_one_letter_code
_entity_poly.pdbx_strand_id
1 'polypeptide(L)'
;MDGPGEFNGCPKVLISDMGTENGLAASIQCYFRDEFGAHRYVPSTRNQRIEAWWSFFVRNRSSWWRNHFKDMESDGMLDCAAEIRMECLWYCFAELIQNDLDFVKEHWNCHRIKKSRHNTRSGRPDSLFFLPEHHGAINLLSIVPQEEIDYVSQPVVY
;
A
#
# COMPACT_ATOMS: atom_id res chain seq x y z
N MET A 1 1.36 -1.46 -3.90
CA MET A 1 0.12 -2.18 -3.59
C MET A 1 -0.95 -1.42 -4.32
N ASP A 2 -1.65 -2.12 -5.17
CA ASP A 2 -2.63 -1.52 -6.06
C ASP A 2 -3.95 -1.50 -5.31
N GLY A 3 -4.59 -0.34 -5.28
CA GLY A 3 -5.83 -0.13 -4.56
C GLY A 3 -7.02 -0.82 -5.26
N PRO A 4 -8.18 -0.91 -4.59
CA PRO A 4 -9.39 -1.47 -5.20
C PRO A 4 -9.80 -0.76 -6.50
N GLY A 5 -9.42 0.50 -6.71
CA GLY A 5 -9.67 1.25 -7.94
C GLY A 5 -8.76 0.90 -9.14
N GLU A 6 -7.61 0.23 -8.93
CA GLU A 6 -6.74 -0.17 -10.06
C GLU A 6 -7.22 -1.47 -10.72
N PHE A 7 -8.01 -2.28 -9.99
CA PHE A 7 -8.53 -3.58 -10.45
C PHE A 7 -10.06 -3.73 -10.37
N ASN A 8 -10.79 -2.65 -10.06
CA ASN A 8 -12.25 -2.64 -9.83
C ASN A 8 -12.74 -3.80 -8.95
N GLY A 9 -11.99 -4.09 -7.88
CA GLY A 9 -12.27 -5.28 -7.08
C GLY A 9 -11.60 -5.29 -5.72
N CYS A 10 -12.09 -6.18 -4.85
CA CYS A 10 -11.58 -6.39 -3.51
C CYS A 10 -11.17 -7.87 -3.30
N PRO A 11 -10.24 -8.16 -2.37
CA PRO A 11 -9.90 -9.54 -2.02
C PRO A 11 -11.11 -10.24 -1.38
N LYS A 12 -11.13 -11.57 -1.40
CA LYS A 12 -12.16 -12.33 -0.66
C LYS A 12 -12.10 -12.12 0.86
N VAL A 13 -10.88 -11.99 1.41
CA VAL A 13 -10.64 -11.73 2.83
C VAL A 13 -9.48 -10.75 2.96
N LEU A 14 -9.68 -9.68 3.73
CA LEU A 14 -8.62 -8.77 4.17
C LEU A 14 -8.13 -9.18 5.56
N ILE A 15 -6.81 -9.20 5.74
CA ILE A 15 -6.18 -9.51 7.02
C ILE A 15 -5.27 -8.35 7.38
N SER A 16 -5.45 -7.81 8.58
CA SER A 16 -4.61 -6.74 9.11
C SER A 16 -4.28 -7.01 10.58
N ASP A 17 -3.32 -6.27 11.13
CA ASP A 17 -3.16 -6.19 12.58
C ASP A 17 -4.20 -5.24 13.21
N MET A 18 -4.19 -5.19 14.55
CA MET A 18 -5.10 -4.35 15.36
C MET A 18 -4.68 -2.88 15.41
N GLY A 19 -3.99 -2.36 14.39
CA GLY A 19 -3.73 -0.93 14.25
C GLY A 19 -5.02 -0.12 14.13
N THR A 20 -5.06 1.07 14.71
CA THR A 20 -6.23 1.97 14.70
C THR A 20 -6.60 2.40 13.29
N GLU A 21 -5.61 2.57 12.40
CA GLU A 21 -5.78 2.88 10.98
C GLU A 21 -6.49 1.78 10.19
N ASN A 22 -6.41 0.52 10.64
CA ASN A 22 -6.98 -0.62 9.92
C ASN A 22 -8.50 -0.76 10.11
N GLY A 23 -9.11 -0.03 11.05
CA GLY A 23 -10.55 -0.05 11.28
C GLY A 23 -11.36 0.42 10.08
N LEU A 24 -10.85 1.41 9.34
CA LEU A 24 -11.48 1.89 8.11
C LEU A 24 -11.38 0.84 7.00
N ALA A 25 -10.20 0.25 6.79
CA ALA A 25 -9.98 -0.79 5.79
C ALA A 25 -10.84 -2.04 6.09
N ALA A 26 -11.00 -2.41 7.36
CA ALA A 26 -11.89 -3.49 7.80
C ALA A 26 -13.35 -3.19 7.43
N SER A 27 -13.82 -1.98 7.73
CA SER A 27 -15.19 -1.55 7.42
C SER A 27 -15.46 -1.54 5.91
N ILE A 28 -14.55 -0.97 5.11
CA ILE A 28 -14.64 -0.93 3.65
C ILE A 28 -14.68 -2.36 3.08
N GLN A 29 -13.82 -3.24 3.57
CA GLN A 29 -13.79 -4.64 3.11
C GLN A 29 -15.11 -5.37 3.41
N CYS A 30 -15.65 -5.21 4.62
CA CYS A 30 -16.92 -5.83 5.00
C CYS A 30 -18.09 -5.27 4.16
N TYR A 31 -18.06 -3.97 3.84
CA TYR A 31 -19.02 -3.31 2.96
C TYR A 31 -18.99 -3.89 1.55
N PHE A 32 -17.82 -3.91 0.89
CA PHE A 32 -17.66 -4.45 -0.47
C PHE A 32 -18.02 -5.93 -0.61
N ARG A 33 -17.99 -6.68 0.49
CA ARG A 33 -18.29 -8.11 0.50
C ARG A 33 -19.68 -8.44 1.00
N ASP A 34 -20.39 -7.46 1.57
CA ASP A 34 -21.62 -7.65 2.34
C ASP A 34 -21.49 -8.81 3.35
N GLU A 35 -20.32 -8.93 3.99
CA GLU A 35 -19.96 -10.06 4.86
C GLU A 35 -19.06 -9.61 6.01
N PHE A 36 -19.55 -9.69 7.25
CA PHE A 36 -18.75 -9.38 8.45
C PHE A 36 -17.48 -10.25 8.59
N GLY A 37 -17.48 -11.45 8.00
CA GLY A 37 -16.34 -12.37 7.99
C GLY A 37 -15.26 -12.05 6.95
N ALA A 38 -15.46 -11.02 6.13
CA ALA A 38 -14.55 -10.61 5.07
C ALA A 38 -13.27 -9.91 5.58
N HIS A 39 -13.24 -9.48 6.85
CA HIS A 39 -12.04 -8.96 7.50
C HIS A 39 -11.68 -9.77 8.74
N ARG A 40 -10.38 -9.94 9.01
CA ARG A 40 -9.89 -10.57 10.25
C ARG A 40 -8.64 -9.87 10.78
N TYR A 41 -8.69 -9.54 12.07
CA TYR A 41 -7.51 -9.12 12.81
C TYR A 41 -6.58 -10.29 13.15
N VAL A 42 -5.28 -10.06 13.02
CA VAL A 42 -4.23 -11.02 13.40
C VAL A 42 -3.17 -10.35 14.26
N PRO A 43 -2.41 -11.11 15.06
CA PRO A 43 -1.27 -10.55 15.79
C PRO A 43 -0.27 -9.90 14.83
N SER A 44 0.36 -8.81 15.26
CA SER A 44 1.40 -8.09 14.49
C SER A 44 2.55 -9.01 14.03
N THR A 45 2.84 -10.06 14.79
CA THR A 45 3.84 -11.08 14.42
C THR A 45 3.50 -11.80 13.11
N ARG A 46 2.24 -11.81 12.67
CA ARG A 46 1.82 -12.36 11.36
C ARG A 46 1.88 -11.35 10.22
N ASN A 47 2.13 -10.07 10.51
CA ASN A 47 2.19 -8.99 9.52
C ASN A 47 3.54 -8.94 8.75
N GLN A 48 4.33 -10.02 8.77
CA GLN A 48 5.70 -10.04 8.24
C GLN A 48 5.84 -9.60 6.78
N ARG A 49 4.82 -9.82 5.94
CA ARG A 49 4.89 -9.48 4.51
C ARG A 49 4.85 -7.97 4.28
N ILE A 50 3.95 -7.25 4.96
CA ILE A 50 3.91 -5.79 4.84
C ILE A 50 5.11 -5.16 5.56
N GLU A 51 5.55 -5.72 6.70
CA GLU A 51 6.75 -5.24 7.40
C GLU A 51 8.02 -5.40 6.55
N ALA A 52 8.13 -6.49 5.79
CA ALA A 52 9.21 -6.68 4.83
C ALA A 52 9.16 -5.64 3.69
N TRP A 53 7.96 -5.32 3.21
CA TRP A 53 7.76 -4.26 2.22
C TRP A 53 8.14 -2.88 2.77
N TRP A 54 7.69 -2.53 3.98
CA TRP A 54 8.05 -1.28 4.65
C TRP A 54 9.57 -1.17 4.86
N SER A 55 10.20 -2.26 5.32
CA SER A 55 11.65 -2.32 5.47
C SER A 55 12.38 -2.10 4.15
N PHE A 56 11.87 -2.69 3.06
CA PHE A 56 12.41 -2.50 1.71
C PHE A 56 12.25 -1.04 1.24
N PHE A 57 11.06 -0.46 1.41
CA PHE A 57 10.77 0.92 1.00
C PHE A 57 11.67 1.93 1.72
N VAL A 58 11.82 1.77 3.03
CA VAL A 58 12.69 2.64 3.86
C VAL A 58 14.14 2.56 3.43
N ARG A 59 14.64 1.36 3.17
CA ARG A 59 16.05 1.15 2.75
C ARG A 59 16.34 1.67 1.35
N ASN A 60 15.35 1.65 0.44
CA ASN A 60 15.59 2.02 -0.95
C ASN A 60 15.42 3.52 -1.18
N ARG A 61 14.29 4.12 -0.77
CA ARG A 61 13.95 5.49 -1.20
C ARG A 61 13.48 6.41 -0.09
N SER A 62 12.61 5.96 0.82
CA SER A 62 11.95 6.90 1.74
C SER A 62 12.88 7.54 2.77
N SER A 63 13.96 6.84 3.15
CA SER A 63 14.99 7.42 4.03
C SER A 63 15.71 8.60 3.39
N TRP A 64 15.97 8.57 2.08
CA TRP A 64 16.61 9.66 1.37
C TRP A 64 15.72 10.90 1.33
N TRP A 65 14.46 10.77 0.88
CA TRP A 65 13.51 11.87 0.84
C TRP A 65 13.29 12.51 2.20
N ARG A 66 13.14 11.66 3.24
CA ARG A 66 12.98 12.15 4.62
C ARG A 66 14.19 12.95 5.08
N ASN A 67 15.41 12.53 4.75
CA ASN A 67 16.62 13.28 5.12
C ASN A 67 16.73 14.57 4.30
N HIS A 68 16.44 14.51 3.00
CA HIS A 68 16.47 15.69 2.13
C HIS A 68 15.56 16.82 2.64
N PHE A 69 14.31 16.52 3.00
CA PHE A 69 13.40 17.55 3.53
C PHE A 69 13.78 18.03 4.94
N LYS A 70 14.36 17.16 5.77
CA LYS A 70 14.91 17.57 7.08
C LYS A 70 16.09 18.51 6.93
N ASP A 71 16.97 18.26 5.98
CA ASP A 71 18.12 19.13 5.71
C ASP A 71 17.63 20.51 5.25
N MET A 72 16.65 20.55 4.33
CA MET A 72 16.01 21.81 3.90
C MET A 72 15.36 22.59 5.04
N GLU A 73 14.69 21.92 5.98
CA GLU A 73 14.12 22.55 7.18
C GLU A 73 15.23 23.10 8.08
N SER A 74 16.30 22.32 8.30
CA SER A 74 17.43 22.73 9.14
C SER A 74 18.20 23.93 8.56
N ASP A 75 18.26 24.05 7.24
CA ASP A 75 18.88 25.16 6.51
C ASP A 75 17.96 26.40 6.45
N GLY A 76 16.74 26.31 6.98
CA GLY A 76 15.72 27.37 6.95
C GLY A 76 15.09 27.60 5.58
N MET A 77 15.32 26.70 4.63
CA MET A 77 14.73 26.76 3.28
C MET A 77 13.27 26.31 3.27
N LEU A 78 12.92 25.35 4.14
CA LEU A 78 11.57 24.88 4.34
C LEU A 78 11.02 25.38 5.68
N ASP A 79 9.82 25.92 5.66
CA ASP A 79 9.03 26.20 6.87
C ASP A 79 7.71 25.45 6.74
N CYS A 80 7.57 24.37 7.51
CA CYS A 80 6.42 23.47 7.49
C CYS A 80 5.15 24.11 8.08
N ALA A 81 5.26 25.25 8.78
CA ALA A 81 4.11 25.97 9.33
C ALA A 81 3.48 26.92 8.29
N ALA A 82 4.18 27.21 7.20
CA ALA A 82 3.71 28.11 6.15
C ALA A 82 3.01 27.32 5.02
N GLU A 83 1.69 27.43 4.96
CA GLU A 83 0.83 26.74 3.98
C GLU A 83 1.31 26.95 2.52
N ILE A 84 1.57 28.20 2.12
CA ILE A 84 2.05 28.49 0.76
C ILE A 84 3.38 27.81 0.43
N ARG A 85 4.27 27.65 1.42
CA ARG A 85 5.55 26.97 1.21
C ARG A 85 5.35 25.47 1.05
N MET A 86 4.40 24.88 1.79
CA MET A 86 4.02 23.48 1.64
C MET A 86 3.39 23.20 0.28
N GLU A 87 2.54 24.09 -0.22
CA GLU A 87 1.99 24.00 -1.57
C GLU A 87 3.08 24.10 -2.65
N CYS A 88 4.02 25.04 -2.52
CA CYS A 88 5.16 25.11 -3.43
C CYS A 88 6.04 23.86 -3.36
N LEU A 89 6.28 23.32 -2.16
CA LEU A 89 7.02 22.08 -1.98
C LEU A 89 6.32 20.91 -2.69
N TRP A 90 5.00 20.78 -2.50
CA TRP A 90 4.21 19.76 -3.18
C TRP A 90 4.28 19.93 -4.69
N TYR A 91 4.07 21.14 -5.21
CA TYR A 91 4.16 21.42 -6.64
C TYR A 91 5.52 21.04 -7.24
N CYS A 92 6.62 21.34 -6.55
CA CYS A 92 7.97 21.06 -7.03
C CYS A 92 8.35 19.57 -6.96
N PHE A 93 7.87 18.85 -5.93
CA PHE A 93 8.37 17.51 -5.61
C PHE A 93 7.37 16.39 -5.86
N ALA A 94 6.07 16.67 -6.02
CA ALA A 94 5.05 15.63 -6.18
C ALA A 94 5.36 14.69 -7.36
N GLU A 95 5.71 15.24 -8.53
CA GLU A 95 6.05 14.44 -9.71
C GLU A 95 7.34 13.63 -9.48
N LEU A 96 8.35 14.21 -8.84
CA LEU A 96 9.60 13.53 -8.53
C LEU A 96 9.39 12.37 -7.55
N ILE A 97 8.61 12.60 -6.50
CA ILE A 97 8.25 11.58 -5.51
C ILE A 97 7.43 10.48 -6.19
N GLN A 98 6.43 10.83 -7.00
CA GLN A 98 5.61 9.84 -7.71
C GLN A 98 6.46 8.95 -8.62
N ASN A 99 7.34 9.53 -9.42
CA ASN A 99 8.27 8.77 -10.29
C ASN A 99 9.16 7.81 -9.48
N ASP A 100 9.63 8.24 -8.32
CA ASP A 100 10.46 7.41 -7.44
C ASP A 100 9.66 6.28 -6.77
N LEU A 101 8.40 6.57 -6.39
CA LEU A 101 7.45 5.57 -5.89
C LEU A 101 7.11 4.53 -6.95
N ASP A 102 6.94 4.93 -8.21
CA ASP A 102 6.69 4.02 -9.33
C ASP A 102 7.89 3.10 -9.57
N PHE A 103 9.11 3.63 -9.47
CA PHE A 103 10.33 2.81 -9.53
C PHE A 103 10.41 1.80 -8.38
N VAL A 104 10.06 2.20 -7.16
CA VAL A 104 9.99 1.30 -6.00
C VAL A 104 8.94 0.21 -6.20
N LYS A 105 7.76 0.58 -6.72
CA LYS A 105 6.66 -0.35 -7.04
C LYS A 105 7.17 -1.40 -8.03
N GLU A 106 7.74 -0.97 -9.15
CA GLU A 106 8.28 -1.87 -10.18
C GLU A 106 9.38 -2.79 -9.60
N HIS A 107 10.34 -2.23 -8.87
CA HIS A 107 11.44 -3.03 -8.30
C HIS A 107 10.92 -4.08 -7.31
N TRP A 108 9.97 -3.71 -6.45
CA TRP A 108 9.34 -4.66 -5.54
C TRP A 108 8.49 -5.68 -6.30
N ASN A 109 7.75 -5.29 -7.32
CA ASN A 109 6.84 -6.18 -8.01
C ASN A 109 7.56 -7.24 -8.89
N CYS A 110 8.73 -6.88 -9.41
CA CYS A 110 9.58 -7.75 -10.23
C CYS A 110 10.63 -8.57 -9.44
N HIS A 111 10.89 -8.26 -8.16
CA HIS A 111 11.89 -9.00 -7.39
C HIS A 111 11.46 -10.46 -7.16
N ARG A 112 12.44 -11.39 -7.14
CA ARG A 112 12.15 -12.80 -6.89
C ARG A 112 12.23 -13.12 -5.41
N ILE A 113 11.09 -13.47 -4.81
CA ILE A 113 11.02 -14.04 -3.46
C ILE A 113 11.58 -15.46 -3.50
N LYS A 114 12.65 -15.71 -2.75
CA LYS A 114 13.27 -17.03 -2.64
C LYS A 114 12.41 -17.97 -1.81
N LYS A 115 12.49 -19.26 -2.12
CA LYS A 115 11.87 -20.31 -1.30
C LYS A 115 12.52 -20.33 0.08
N SER A 116 11.70 -20.37 1.12
CA SER A 116 12.12 -20.43 2.52
C SER A 116 11.63 -21.73 3.16
N ARG A 117 12.20 -22.09 4.32
CA ARG A 117 11.69 -23.18 5.17
C ARG A 117 10.36 -22.81 5.85
N HIS A 118 10.05 -21.52 5.90
CA HIS A 118 8.78 -21.00 6.39
C HIS A 118 7.72 -21.02 5.27
N ASN A 119 6.45 -20.82 5.63
CA ASN A 119 5.32 -20.84 4.70
C ASN A 119 5.25 -19.58 3.79
N THR A 120 6.38 -19.23 3.16
CA THR A 120 6.52 -18.10 2.25
C THR A 120 6.27 -18.59 0.82
N ARG A 121 5.32 -17.96 0.12
CA ARG A 121 5.09 -18.19 -1.32
C ARG A 121 6.27 -17.62 -2.10
N SER A 122 7.06 -18.48 -2.74
CA SER A 122 8.18 -18.09 -3.60
C SER A 122 7.68 -17.71 -5.00
N GLY A 123 8.33 -16.75 -5.63
CA GLY A 123 7.93 -16.25 -6.95
C GLY A 123 8.20 -14.75 -7.08
N ARG A 124 7.90 -14.18 -8.25
CA ARG A 124 7.83 -12.72 -8.40
C ARG A 124 6.43 -12.26 -7.97
N PRO A 125 6.28 -11.21 -7.15
CA PRO A 125 4.98 -10.70 -6.75
C PRO A 125 4.00 -10.53 -7.91
N ASP A 126 4.41 -9.94 -9.03
CA ASP A 126 3.54 -9.81 -10.21
C ASP A 126 3.08 -11.15 -10.76
N SER A 127 4.01 -12.10 -10.88
CA SER A 127 3.66 -13.43 -11.36
C SER A 127 2.73 -14.17 -10.40
N LEU A 128 2.89 -13.96 -9.08
CA LEU A 128 2.00 -14.53 -8.06
C LEU A 128 0.61 -13.91 -8.10
N PHE A 129 0.49 -12.64 -8.50
CA PHE A 129 -0.75 -11.90 -8.55
C PHE A 129 -1.51 -12.10 -9.87
N PHE A 130 -0.85 -11.87 -11.01
CA PHE A 130 -1.47 -11.92 -12.34
C PHE A 130 -1.61 -13.33 -12.91
N LEU A 131 -0.76 -14.28 -12.49
CA LEU A 131 -0.75 -15.65 -13.03
C LEU A 131 -0.84 -16.70 -11.91
N PRO A 132 -1.87 -16.64 -11.03
CA PRO A 132 -1.96 -17.51 -9.86
C PRO A 132 -2.01 -19.00 -10.25
N GLU A 133 -2.62 -19.33 -11.38
CA GLU A 133 -2.71 -20.69 -11.93
C GLU A 133 -1.32 -21.34 -12.12
N HIS A 134 -0.33 -20.55 -12.57
CA HIS A 134 1.05 -21.03 -12.78
C HIS A 134 1.77 -21.36 -11.47
N HIS A 135 1.22 -20.92 -10.33
CA HIS A 135 1.73 -21.17 -8.99
C HIS A 135 0.82 -22.11 -8.18
N GLY A 136 -0.14 -22.77 -8.83
CA GLY A 136 -1.11 -23.65 -8.18
C GLY A 136 -2.04 -22.91 -7.21
N ALA A 137 -2.30 -21.63 -7.48
CA ALA A 137 -3.24 -20.79 -6.77
C ALA A 137 -4.41 -20.42 -7.70
N ILE A 138 -5.45 -19.82 -7.13
CA ILE A 138 -6.61 -19.31 -7.87
C ILE A 138 -6.77 -17.82 -7.59
N ASN A 139 -7.30 -17.08 -8.57
CA ASN A 139 -7.67 -15.70 -8.36
C ASN A 139 -8.89 -15.61 -7.42
N LEU A 140 -8.79 -14.79 -6.39
CA LEU A 140 -9.84 -14.55 -5.38
C LEU A 140 -10.32 -13.09 -5.37
N LEU A 141 -10.02 -12.33 -6.43
CA LEU A 141 -10.55 -10.99 -6.63
C LEU A 141 -12.06 -11.07 -6.86
N SER A 142 -12.80 -10.23 -6.14
CA SER A 142 -14.24 -10.04 -6.33
C SER A 142 -14.48 -8.66 -6.91
N ILE A 143 -15.22 -8.59 -8.00
CA ILE A 143 -15.56 -7.31 -8.64
C ILE A 143 -16.44 -6.50 -7.70
N VAL A 144 -16.11 -5.22 -7.57
CA VAL A 144 -16.87 -4.26 -6.79
C VAL A 144 -17.50 -3.25 -7.76
N PRO A 145 -18.81 -2.95 -7.64
CA PRO A 145 -19.44 -1.91 -8.44
C PRO A 145 -18.73 -0.56 -8.29
N GLN A 146 -18.58 0.19 -9.40
CA GLN A 146 -17.90 1.48 -9.38
C GLN A 146 -18.56 2.47 -8.40
N GLU A 147 -19.89 2.43 -8.29
CA GLU A 147 -20.64 3.26 -7.35
C GLU A 147 -20.22 3.04 -5.89
N GLU A 148 -19.92 1.80 -5.51
CA GLU A 148 -19.44 1.47 -4.16
C GLU A 148 -17.99 1.95 -3.95
N ILE A 149 -17.15 1.83 -4.98
CA ILE A 149 -15.77 2.34 -4.95
C ILE A 149 -15.77 3.86 -4.78
N ASP A 150 -16.61 4.55 -5.55
CA ASP A 150 -16.75 6.01 -5.51
C ASP A 150 -17.28 6.47 -4.15
N TYR A 151 -18.27 5.76 -3.59
CA TYR A 151 -18.83 6.04 -2.27
C TYR A 151 -17.77 6.02 -1.17
N VAL A 152 -16.92 5.00 -1.10
CA VAL A 152 -15.88 4.91 -0.06
C VAL A 152 -14.67 5.81 -0.33
N SER A 153 -14.52 6.31 -1.56
CA SER A 153 -13.43 7.21 -1.95
C SER A 153 -13.73 8.68 -1.66
N GLN A 154 -14.96 9.02 -1.26
CA GLN A 154 -15.29 10.39 -0.86
C GLN A 154 -14.54 10.75 0.42
N PRO A 155 -13.86 11.92 0.47
CA PRO A 155 -13.20 12.36 1.68
C PRO A 155 -14.22 12.54 2.80
N VAL A 156 -13.95 11.93 3.95
CA VAL A 156 -14.71 12.19 5.18
C VAL A 156 -14.35 13.61 5.62
N VAL A 157 -15.16 14.59 5.21
CA VAL A 157 -15.03 15.98 5.66
C VAL A 157 -15.42 16.02 7.13
N TYR A 158 -14.46 16.28 8.00
CA TYR A 158 -14.68 16.68 9.40
C TYR A 158 -14.61 18.19 9.53
#